data_AF-A0A7Y4H7E9-F1
#
_entry.id   AF-A0A7Y4H7E9-F1
#
_cell.length_a   1.000
_cell.length_b   1.000
_cell.length_c   1.000
_cell.angle_alpha   90.00
_cell.angle_beta   90.00
_cell.angle_gamma   90.00
#
_symmetry.space_group_name_H-M   'P 1'
#
loop_
_entity.id
_entity.type
_entity.pdbx_description
1 polymer ?
#
loop_
_entity_poly.entity_id
_entity_poly.type
_entity_poly.pdbx_seq_one_letter_code
_entity_poly.pdbx_strand_id
1 'polypeptide(L)'
;MRRSPRVWTIAPAIRAFGIVTNTNARAEMISHAAEAFFYPLGMEEFETELKDILKSYRGWAGRRNDIAHGCSTASRHPDYSDNDQPMITSYSLCPSHGHSRKWEMNMEPAYHYIPSEIDAFGDAFDALCMRVADFWKRLDEWRIKREFEYRSE
;
A
#
# COMPACT_ATOMS: atom_id res chain seq x y z
N MET A 1 34.69 -3.45 24.36
CA MET A 1 33.92 -3.33 23.10
C MET A 1 32.53 -2.77 23.43
N ARG A 2 32.35 -1.44 23.45
CA ARG A 2 31.04 -0.82 23.70
C ARG A 2 30.24 -0.86 22.39
N ARG A 3 29.20 -1.70 22.33
CA ARG A 3 28.24 -1.71 21.21
C ARG A 3 27.49 -0.37 21.21
N SER A 4 27.36 0.26 20.05
CA SER A 4 26.68 1.55 19.85
C SER A 4 25.26 1.53 20.45
N PRO A 5 24.85 2.54 21.24
CA PRO A 5 23.52 2.63 21.85
C PRO A 5 22.34 2.56 20.85
N ARG A 6 22.57 2.90 19.58
CA ARG A 6 21.53 3.01 18.54
C ARG A 6 20.89 1.67 18.15
N VAL A 7 21.61 0.55 18.29
CA VAL A 7 21.10 -0.77 17.89
C VAL A 7 19.96 -1.25 18.81
N TRP A 8 19.98 -0.83 20.08
CA TRP A 8 19.04 -1.28 21.10
C TRP A 8 17.68 -0.57 21.05
N THR A 9 17.59 0.63 20.45
CA THR A 9 16.32 1.37 20.32
C THR A 9 15.57 1.05 19.03
N ILE A 10 16.30 0.70 17.96
CA ILE A 10 15.72 0.29 16.68
C ILE A 10 14.98 -1.05 16.82
N ALA A 11 15.55 -2.00 17.57
CA ALA A 11 14.98 -3.34 17.68
C ALA A 11 13.59 -3.40 18.39
N PRO A 12 13.35 -2.68 19.50
CA PRO A 12 12.01 -2.56 20.10
C PRO A 12 10.99 -1.89 19.18
N ALA A 13 11.37 -0.81 18.49
CA ALA A 13 10.46 -0.09 17.61
C ALA A 13 10.03 -0.95 16.40
N ILE A 14 10.99 -1.63 15.76
CA ILE A 14 10.71 -2.59 14.67
C ILE A 14 9.84 -3.74 15.17
N ARG A 15 10.11 -4.29 16.36
CA ARG A 15 9.28 -5.35 16.94
C ARG A 15 7.85 -4.86 17.23
N ALA A 16 7.70 -3.69 17.84
CA ALA A 16 6.40 -3.11 18.11
C ALA A 16 5.59 -2.91 16.83
N PHE A 17 6.22 -2.37 15.78
CA PHE A 17 5.60 -2.25 14.46
C PHE A 17 5.20 -3.61 13.87
N GLY A 18 6.07 -4.63 13.99
CA GLY A 18 5.81 -5.98 13.49
C GLY A 18 4.65 -6.68 14.17
N ILE A 19 4.39 -6.39 15.46
CA ILE A 19 3.29 -6.96 16.24
C ILE A 19 1.94 -6.40 15.79
N VAL A 20 1.88 -5.17 15.27
CA VAL A 20 0.63 -4.58 14.78
C VAL A 20 0.16 -5.35 13.55
N THR A 21 -1.02 -5.96 13.62
CA THR A 21 -1.55 -6.80 12.54
C THR A 21 -2.36 -6.03 11.50
N ASN A 22 -2.95 -4.90 11.91
CA ASN A 22 -3.79 -4.07 11.05
C ASN A 22 -2.95 -3.04 10.26
N THR A 23 -3.11 -3.03 8.94
CA THR A 23 -2.48 -2.06 8.02
C THR A 23 -2.74 -0.61 8.40
N ASN A 24 -3.97 -0.26 8.77
CA ASN A 24 -4.31 1.13 9.12
C ASN A 24 -3.57 1.58 10.39
N ALA A 25 -3.50 0.73 11.40
CA ALA A 25 -2.79 1.00 12.65
C ALA A 25 -1.27 1.14 12.41
N ARG A 26 -0.68 0.30 11.54
CA ARG A 26 0.73 0.46 11.12
C ARG A 26 0.98 1.83 10.49
N ALA A 27 0.10 2.24 9.58
CA ALA A 27 0.22 3.52 8.90
C ALA A 27 0.02 4.71 9.85
N GLU A 28 -0.87 4.61 10.84
CA GLU A 28 -1.02 5.62 11.90
C GLU A 28 0.22 5.73 12.78
N MET A 29 0.81 4.60 13.19
CA MET A 29 2.07 4.61 13.94
C MET A 29 3.19 5.33 13.18
N ILE A 30 3.32 5.07 11.87
CA ILE A 30 4.30 5.77 11.04
C ILE A 30 3.97 7.26 10.95
N SER A 31 2.69 7.63 10.76
CA SER A 31 2.25 9.02 10.67
C SER A 31 2.61 9.81 11.93
N HIS A 32 2.32 9.28 13.12
CA HIS A 32 2.65 9.95 14.38
C HIS A 32 4.16 10.01 14.64
N ALA A 33 4.90 8.97 14.28
CA ALA A 33 6.36 8.99 14.35
C ALA A 33 6.95 10.06 13.43
N ALA A 34 6.36 10.23 12.24
CA ALA A 34 6.76 11.23 11.27
C ALA A 34 6.46 12.65 11.73
N GLU A 35 5.28 12.91 12.29
CA GLU A 35 4.92 14.21 12.88
C GLU A 35 5.93 14.62 13.97
N ALA A 36 6.24 13.69 14.89
CA ALA A 36 7.21 13.94 15.96
C ALA A 36 8.63 14.15 15.43
N PHE A 37 8.98 13.53 14.29
CA PHE A 37 10.31 13.62 13.70
C PHE A 37 10.47 14.87 12.82
N PHE A 38 9.55 15.13 11.90
CA PHE A 38 9.67 16.20 10.89
C PHE A 38 9.33 17.59 11.41
N TYR A 39 8.37 17.72 12.31
CA TYR A 39 7.93 19.02 12.85
C TYR A 39 9.07 19.87 13.43
N PRO A 40 9.92 19.36 14.37
CA PRO A 40 11.01 20.17 14.92
C PRO A 40 12.14 20.44 13.92
N LEU A 41 12.15 19.76 12.77
CA LEU A 41 13.20 19.85 11.76
C LEU A 41 12.78 20.71 10.55
N GLY A 42 11.53 21.20 10.53
CA GLY A 42 11.00 22.00 9.43
C GLY A 42 10.88 21.24 8.10
N MET A 43 10.68 19.92 8.14
CA MET A 43 10.68 19.04 6.95
C MET A 43 9.28 18.81 6.38
N GLU A 44 8.50 19.87 6.17
CA GLU A 44 7.10 19.81 5.74
C GLU A 44 6.89 19.06 4.42
N GLU A 45 7.86 19.16 3.49
CA GLU A 45 7.84 18.44 2.21
C GLU A 45 7.88 16.92 2.41
N PHE A 46 8.81 16.43 3.24
CA PHE A 46 8.92 15.00 3.55
C PHE A 46 7.70 14.49 4.31
N GLU A 47 7.15 15.29 5.22
CA GLU A 47 5.95 14.92 5.96
C GLU A 47 4.73 14.79 5.02
N THR A 48 4.55 15.76 4.12
CA THR A 48 3.47 15.76 3.13
C THR A 48 3.59 14.56 2.19
N GLU A 49 4.78 14.31 1.67
CA GLU A 49 5.01 13.18 0.79
C GLU A 49 4.77 11.84 1.49
N LEU A 50 5.22 11.70 2.74
CA LEU A 50 4.98 10.48 3.51
C LEU A 50 3.48 10.27 3.78
N LYS A 51 2.73 11.34 4.07
CA LYS A 51 1.26 11.26 4.22
C LYS A 51 0.60 10.72 2.94
N ASP A 52 1.04 11.16 1.77
CA ASP A 52 0.55 10.66 0.49
C ASP A 52 0.95 9.20 0.20
N ILE A 53 2.18 8.81 0.55
CA ILE A 53 2.64 7.42 0.49
C ILE A 53 1.74 6.54 1.38
N LEU A 54 1.50 6.96 2.63
CA LEU A 54 0.67 6.21 3.59
C LEU A 54 -0.79 6.14 3.15
N LYS A 55 -1.33 7.18 2.52
CA LYS A 55 -2.67 7.16 1.91
C LYS A 55 -2.76 6.09 0.82
N SER A 56 -1.77 6.06 -0.07
CA SER A 56 -1.70 5.07 -1.16
C SER A 56 -1.55 3.65 -0.60
N TYR A 57 -0.66 3.45 0.37
CA TYR A 57 -0.44 2.18 1.06
C TYR A 57 -1.73 1.60 1.65
N ARG A 58 -2.52 2.41 2.37
CA ARG A 58 -3.82 1.99 2.92
C ARG A 58 -4.80 1.60 1.81
N GLY A 59 -4.89 2.39 0.74
CA GLY A 59 -5.75 2.12 -0.41
C GLY A 59 -5.42 0.78 -1.08
N TRP A 60 -4.15 0.55 -1.38
CA TRP A 60 -3.70 -0.69 -2.01
C TRP A 60 -3.81 -1.92 -1.11
N ALA A 61 -3.62 -1.78 0.20
CA ALA A 61 -3.86 -2.87 1.13
C ALA A 61 -5.33 -3.32 1.12
N GLY A 62 -6.28 -2.39 0.97
CA GLY A 62 -7.69 -2.69 0.77
C GLY A 62 -7.91 -3.51 -0.51
N ARG A 63 -7.36 -3.06 -1.64
CA ARG A 63 -7.47 -3.77 -2.93
C ARG A 63 -6.84 -5.17 -2.91
N ARG A 64 -5.67 -5.32 -2.28
CA ARG A 64 -5.04 -6.62 -2.08
C ARG A 64 -5.94 -7.58 -1.30
N ASN A 65 -6.65 -7.09 -0.29
CA ASN A 65 -7.59 -7.91 0.47
C ASN A 65 -8.85 -8.25 -0.34
N ASP A 66 -9.34 -7.32 -1.16
CA ASP A 66 -10.43 -7.59 -2.12
C ASP A 66 -10.05 -8.72 -3.08
N ILE A 67 -8.80 -8.73 -3.55
CA ILE A 67 -8.28 -9.76 -4.45
C ILE A 67 -8.11 -11.11 -3.74
N ALA A 68 -7.43 -11.11 -2.60
CA ALA A 68 -7.12 -12.33 -1.85
C ALA A 68 -8.36 -13.06 -1.32
N HIS A 69 -9.44 -12.34 -1.07
CA HIS A 69 -10.70 -12.89 -0.58
C HIS A 69 -11.83 -12.89 -1.62
N GLY A 70 -11.53 -12.52 -2.87
CA GLY A 70 -12.49 -12.56 -3.96
C GLY A 70 -12.77 -13.98 -4.43
N CYS A 71 -13.82 -14.13 -5.24
CA CYS A 71 -14.12 -15.37 -5.94
C CYS A 71 -14.15 -15.12 -7.46
N SER A 72 -13.64 -16.08 -8.23
CA SER A 72 -13.71 -16.04 -9.69
C SER A 72 -15.09 -16.49 -10.15
N THR A 73 -15.70 -15.71 -11.05
CA THR A 73 -17.01 -15.99 -11.64
C THR A 73 -16.90 -15.98 -13.16
N ALA A 74 -17.51 -17.00 -13.77
CA ALA A 74 -17.60 -17.11 -15.22
C ALA A 74 -18.83 -16.35 -15.72
N SER A 75 -18.65 -15.50 -16.72
CA SER A 75 -19.74 -14.84 -17.43
C SER A 75 -19.71 -15.24 -18.90
N ARG A 76 -20.87 -15.57 -19.47
CA ARG A 76 -21.01 -15.92 -20.87
C ARG A 76 -21.62 -14.75 -21.63
N HIS A 77 -20.95 -14.28 -22.65
CA HIS A 77 -21.43 -13.18 -23.49
C HIS A 77 -20.96 -13.35 -24.94
N PRO A 78 -21.60 -12.68 -25.91
CA PRO A 78 -21.11 -12.64 -27.28
C PRO A 78 -19.75 -11.94 -27.34
N ASP A 79 -18.87 -12.40 -28.22
CA ASP A 79 -17.63 -11.70 -28.54
C ASP A 79 -17.91 -10.56 -29.52
N TYR A 80 -18.04 -9.34 -28.99
CA TYR A 80 -18.30 -8.15 -29.82
C TYR A 80 -17.10 -7.71 -30.68
N SER A 81 -15.92 -8.34 -30.53
CA SER A 81 -14.77 -8.09 -31.40
C SER A 81 -14.79 -8.89 -32.70
N ASP A 82 -15.67 -9.90 -32.78
CA ASP A 82 -15.90 -10.72 -33.96
C ASP A 82 -17.28 -10.40 -34.58
N ASN A 83 -17.36 -10.36 -35.91
CA ASN A 83 -18.62 -10.13 -36.62
C ASN A 83 -19.63 -11.26 -36.41
N ASP A 84 -19.15 -12.51 -36.24
CA ASP A 84 -20.00 -13.68 -36.01
C ASP A 84 -20.46 -13.79 -34.54
N GLN A 85 -19.92 -12.93 -33.66
CA GLN A 85 -20.25 -12.81 -32.24
C GLN A 85 -20.42 -14.16 -31.51
N PRO A 86 -19.42 -15.08 -31.60
CA PRO A 86 -19.51 -16.35 -30.92
C PRO A 86 -19.66 -16.14 -29.41
N MET A 87 -20.39 -17.04 -28.75
CA MET A 87 -20.51 -17.01 -27.29
C MET A 87 -19.17 -17.39 -26.66
N ILE A 88 -18.56 -16.44 -25.96
CA ILE A 88 -17.33 -16.65 -25.20
C ILE A 88 -17.63 -16.65 -23.69
N THR A 89 -16.69 -17.20 -22.92
CA THR A 89 -16.74 -17.15 -21.46
C THR A 89 -15.59 -16.30 -20.96
N SER A 90 -15.90 -15.18 -20.29
CA SER A 90 -14.92 -14.37 -19.57
C SER A 90 -14.97 -14.70 -18.08
N TYR A 91 -13.85 -14.50 -17.40
CA TYR A 91 -13.75 -14.67 -15.96
C TYR A 91 -13.49 -13.31 -15.32
N SER A 92 -14.22 -13.03 -14.24
CA SER A 92 -14.01 -11.84 -13.42
C SER A 92 -13.91 -12.21 -11.95
N LEU A 93 -13.15 -11.43 -11.20
CA LEU A 93 -13.08 -11.54 -9.75
C LEU A 93 -14.13 -10.61 -9.11
N CYS A 94 -15.00 -11.17 -8.30
CA CYS A 94 -15.98 -10.42 -7.53
C CYS A 94 -15.80 -10.68 -6.02
N PRO A 95 -16.49 -9.93 -5.14
CA PRO A 95 -16.48 -10.20 -3.70
C PRO A 95 -16.92 -11.62 -3.39
N SER A 96 -16.32 -12.24 -2.37
CA SER A 96 -16.88 -13.47 -1.81
C SER A 96 -18.30 -13.24 -1.28
N HIS A 97 -19.17 -14.25 -1.46
CA HIS A 97 -20.52 -14.28 -0.89
C HIS A 97 -20.52 -14.22 0.65
N GLY A 98 -19.39 -14.54 1.31
CA GLY A 98 -19.22 -14.38 2.76
C GLY A 98 -19.16 -12.92 3.22
N HIS A 99 -19.02 -11.97 2.29
CA HIS A 99 -18.99 -10.53 2.58
C HIS A 99 -20.27 -9.84 2.08
N SER A 100 -21.42 -10.15 2.70
CA SER A 100 -22.74 -9.64 2.30
C SER A 100 -22.84 -8.11 2.14
N ARG A 101 -22.01 -7.34 2.85
CA ARG A 101 -21.93 -5.86 2.70
C ARG A 101 -21.39 -5.39 1.34
N LYS A 102 -20.74 -6.26 0.58
CA LYS A 102 -20.20 -5.98 -0.76
C LYS A 102 -21.14 -6.45 -1.87
N TRP A 103 -22.38 -6.78 -1.52
CA TRP A 103 -23.44 -7.14 -2.44
C TRP A 103 -24.57 -6.15 -2.27
N GLU A 104 -25.09 -5.65 -3.38
CA GLU A 104 -26.26 -4.80 -3.41
C GLU A 104 -27.54 -5.60 -3.10
N MET A 105 -28.65 -4.90 -2.83
CA MET A 105 -29.92 -5.57 -2.48
C MET A 105 -30.47 -6.47 -3.60
N ASN A 106 -30.06 -6.20 -4.84
CA ASN A 106 -30.39 -6.99 -6.03
C ASN A 106 -29.43 -8.17 -6.25
N MET A 107 -28.52 -8.46 -5.32
CA MET A 107 -27.46 -9.46 -5.45
C MET A 107 -26.42 -9.16 -6.54
N GLU A 108 -26.28 -7.90 -6.96
CA GLU A 108 -25.15 -7.49 -7.78
C GLU A 108 -23.93 -7.23 -6.89
N PRO A 109 -22.74 -7.72 -7.27
CA PRO A 109 -21.54 -7.47 -6.50
C PRO A 109 -21.07 -6.01 -6.69
N ALA A 110 -20.55 -5.42 -5.63
CA ALA A 110 -20.07 -4.03 -5.63
C ALA A 110 -18.84 -3.78 -6.54
N TYR A 111 -18.20 -4.85 -7.03
CA TYR A 111 -17.12 -4.77 -8.02
C TYR A 111 -17.00 -6.06 -8.83
N HIS A 112 -16.46 -5.91 -10.04
CA HIS A 112 -15.96 -7.00 -10.87
C HIS A 112 -14.61 -6.56 -11.42
N TYR A 113 -13.55 -7.33 -11.14
CA TYR A 113 -12.25 -7.10 -11.73
C TYR A 113 -11.99 -8.08 -12.85
N ILE A 114 -11.65 -7.57 -14.03
CA ILE A 114 -11.11 -8.37 -15.11
C ILE A 114 -9.59 -8.56 -14.92
N PRO A 115 -8.96 -9.57 -15.58
CA PRO A 115 -7.53 -9.83 -15.40
C PRO A 115 -6.64 -8.60 -15.61
N SER A 116 -6.90 -7.78 -16.63
CA SER A 116 -6.09 -6.59 -16.91
C SER A 116 -6.18 -5.51 -15.83
N GLU A 117 -7.30 -5.42 -15.09
CA GLU A 117 -7.41 -4.51 -13.95
C GLU A 117 -6.61 -5.02 -12.75
N ILE A 118 -6.55 -6.34 -12.57
CA ILE A 118 -5.72 -6.98 -11.54
C ILE A 118 -4.24 -6.74 -11.85
N ASP A 119 -3.82 -6.87 -13.11
CA ASP A 119 -2.46 -6.56 -13.54
C ASP A 119 -2.12 -5.09 -13.28
N ALA A 120 -3.03 -4.16 -13.61
CA ALA A 120 -2.85 -2.74 -13.33
C ALA A 120 -2.69 -2.44 -11.81
N PHE A 121 -3.34 -3.21 -10.94
CA PHE A 121 -3.11 -3.11 -9.50
C PHE A 121 -1.72 -3.60 -9.08
N GLY A 122 -1.18 -4.62 -9.77
CA GLY A 122 0.20 -5.08 -9.60
C GLY A 122 1.18 -3.96 -9.93
N ASP A 123 1.05 -3.34 -11.11
CA ASP A 123 1.89 -2.22 -11.55
C ASP A 123 1.84 -1.05 -10.56
N ALA A 124 0.65 -0.73 -10.04
CA ALA A 124 0.49 0.34 -9.07
C ALA A 124 1.15 0.02 -7.72
N PHE A 125 1.19 -1.25 -7.32
CA PHE A 125 1.87 -1.69 -6.11
C PHE A 125 3.39 -1.58 -6.26
N ASP A 126 3.93 -1.98 -7.41
CA ASP A 126 5.35 -1.84 -7.72
C ASP A 126 5.77 -0.38 -7.79
N ALA A 127 4.96 0.48 -8.40
CA ALA A 127 5.19 1.92 -8.40
C ALA A 127 5.23 2.51 -6.98
N LEU A 128 4.36 2.04 -6.07
CA LEU A 128 4.42 2.45 -4.66
C LEU A 128 5.71 1.97 -3.98
N CYS A 129 6.14 0.73 -4.23
CA CYS A 129 7.41 0.21 -3.69
C CYS A 129 8.60 1.07 -4.14
N MET A 130 8.66 1.44 -5.42
CA MET A 130 9.69 2.31 -5.95
C MET A 130 9.66 3.71 -5.31
N ARG A 131 8.47 4.28 -5.13
CA ARG A 131 8.29 5.57 -4.45
C ARG A 131 8.75 5.54 -3.00
N VAL A 132 8.46 4.46 -2.27
CA VAL A 132 8.95 4.28 -0.88
C VAL A 132 10.48 4.19 -0.84
N ALA A 133 11.08 3.45 -1.77
CA ALA A 133 12.54 3.30 -1.85
C ALA A 133 13.23 4.64 -2.14
N ASP A 134 12.68 5.43 -3.07
CA ASP A 134 13.19 6.77 -3.39
C ASP A 134 13.05 7.74 -2.20
N PHE A 135 11.88 7.77 -1.57
CA PHE A 135 11.64 8.57 -0.36
C PHE A 135 12.67 8.23 0.74
N TRP A 136 12.87 6.93 1.00
CA TRP A 136 13.83 6.48 2.00
C TRP A 136 15.26 6.92 1.66
N LYS A 137 15.67 6.78 0.40
CA LYS A 137 17.00 7.21 -0.06
C LYS A 137 17.22 8.70 0.18
N ARG A 138 16.26 9.56 -0.23
CA ARG A 138 16.35 11.02 -0.01
C ARG A 138 16.41 11.38 1.48
N LEU A 139 15.64 10.68 2.31
CA LEU A 139 15.67 10.89 3.75
C LEU A 139 17.00 10.47 4.39
N ASP A 140 17.61 9.37 3.93
CA ASP A 140 18.92 8.92 4.42
C ASP A 140 20.05 9.83 3.95
N GLU A 141 20.01 10.31 2.71
CA GLU A 141 20.96 11.31 2.20
C GLU A 141 20.91 12.61 3.01
N TRP A 142 19.70 13.09 3.31
CA TRP A 142 19.49 14.22 4.21
C TRP A 142 20.08 13.96 5.61
N ARG A 143 19.83 12.78 6.18
CA ARG A 143 20.33 12.37 7.50
C ARG A 143 21.85 12.38 7.54
N ILE A 144 22.50 11.85 6.50
CA ILE A 144 23.96 11.80 6.38
C ILE A 144 24.54 13.21 6.33
N LYS A 145 24.00 14.09 5.46
CA LYS A 145 24.48 15.48 5.33
C LYS A 145 24.45 16.22 6.68
N ARG A 146 23.34 16.10 7.40
CA ARG A 146 23.17 16.72 8.72
C ARG A 146 24.13 16.17 9.79
N GLU A 147 24.44 14.88 9.74
CA GLU A 147 25.44 14.27 10.65
C GLU A 147 26.87 14.75 10.38
N PHE A 148 27.20 15.14 9.13
CA PHE A 148 28.50 15.71 8.78
C PHE A 148 28.63 17.17 9.21
N GLU A 149 27.58 17.97 9.06
CA GLU A 149 27.54 19.37 9.50
C GLU A 149 27.78 19.47 11.01
N TYR A 150 27.08 18.65 11.81
CA TYR A 150 27.21 18.62 13.28
C TYR A 150 28.55 18.12 13.82
N ARG A 151 29.40 17.50 12.99
CA ARG A 151 30.73 17.01 13.39
C ARG A 151 31.86 17.96 13.00
N SER A 152 31.54 18.99 12.22
CA SER A 152 32.50 20.00 11.74
C SER A 152 32.49 21.27 12.60
N GLU A 153 31.57 21.35 13.56
CA GLU A 153 31.47 22.35 14.63
C GLU A 153 31.99 21.79 15.96
#